data_AF-A0A2M8HB78-F1
#
_entry.id   AF-A0A2M8HB78-F1
#
_cell.length_a   1.000
_cell.length_b   1.000
_cell.length_c   1.000
_cell.angle_alpha   90.00
_cell.angle_beta   90.00
_cell.angle_gamma   90.00
#
_symmetry.space_group_name_H-M   'P 1'
#
loop_
_entity.id
_entity.type
_entity.pdbx_description
1 polymer ?
#
loop_
_entity_poly.entity_id
_entity_poly.type
_entity_poly.pdbx_seq_one_letter_code
_entity_poly.pdbx_strand_id
1 'polypeptide(L)'
;MAKGRISFWEGNGATQDQVGNTLSGGVSYNIDCKKGDQGFSNDEARSLKLEGIPGITLIKVYDSPSASTDDDWAQILIKGPITDTVVVGSFNSSANLDGGNVVVTSHYRNGLDGKVSRILIDYLG
;
A
#
# COMPACT_ATOMS: atom_id res chain seq x y z
N MET A 1 -5.25 -9.85 -19.05
CA MET A 1 -3.88 -9.72 -18.51
C MET A 1 -3.90 -8.58 -17.52
N ALA A 2 -3.53 -8.82 -16.28
CA ALA A 2 -3.47 -7.77 -15.27
C ALA A 2 -2.31 -6.81 -15.61
N LYS A 3 -2.64 -5.53 -15.83
CA LYS A 3 -1.70 -4.50 -16.36
C LYS A 3 -1.47 -3.34 -15.38
N GLY A 4 -2.08 -3.40 -14.21
CA GLY A 4 -1.92 -2.34 -13.21
C GLY A 4 -0.53 -2.35 -12.58
N ARG A 5 -0.13 -1.24 -11.97
CA ARG A 5 1.12 -1.10 -11.22
C ARG A 5 0.81 -0.54 -9.84
N ILE A 6 1.45 -1.12 -8.83
CA ILE A 6 1.45 -0.63 -7.46
C ILE A 6 2.91 -0.35 -7.10
N SER A 7 3.24 0.90 -6.77
CA SER A 7 4.58 1.28 -6.31
C SER A 7 4.51 2.01 -4.97
N PHE A 8 5.46 1.70 -4.09
CA PHE A 8 5.58 2.28 -2.74
C PHE A 8 6.73 3.28 -2.71
N TRP A 9 6.64 4.27 -1.83
CA TRP A 9 7.53 5.43 -1.84
C TRP A 9 7.94 5.85 -0.43
N GLU A 10 9.20 6.28 -0.29
CA GLU A 10 9.78 6.74 0.99
C GLU A 10 9.19 8.06 1.45
N GLY A 11 8.78 8.93 0.53
CA GLY A 11 8.19 10.21 0.83
C GLY A 11 6.67 10.15 0.80
N ASN A 12 6.03 11.02 1.58
CA ASN A 12 4.58 11.24 1.47
C ASN A 12 4.23 11.79 0.07
N GLY A 13 3.07 11.41 -0.46
CA GLY A 13 2.58 11.87 -1.77
C GLY A 13 3.30 11.25 -2.97
N ALA A 14 3.84 10.03 -2.82
CA ALA A 14 4.70 9.39 -3.82
C ALA A 14 5.91 10.25 -4.21
N THR A 15 6.58 10.80 -3.19
CA THR A 15 7.81 11.59 -3.34
C THR A 15 9.03 10.80 -2.86
N GLN A 16 10.23 11.33 -3.09
CA GLN A 16 11.52 10.66 -2.80
C GLN A 16 11.68 9.36 -3.61
N ASP A 17 12.45 8.42 -3.08
CA ASP A 17 12.79 7.19 -3.79
C ASP A 17 11.66 6.15 -3.69
N GLN A 18 11.58 5.30 -4.72
CA GLN A 18 10.66 4.18 -4.72
C GLN A 18 11.22 3.07 -3.82
N VAL A 19 10.38 2.52 -2.95
CA VAL A 19 10.71 1.37 -2.09
C VAL A 19 10.24 0.09 -2.75
N GLY A 20 11.16 -0.86 -2.87
CA GLY A 20 10.89 -2.17 -3.45
C GLY A 20 10.58 -2.16 -4.94
N ASN A 21 10.34 -3.35 -5.46
CA ASN A 21 9.95 -3.54 -6.85
C ASN A 21 8.54 -3.00 -7.07
N THR A 22 8.28 -2.49 -8.28
CA THR A 22 6.89 -2.25 -8.70
C THR A 22 6.15 -3.58 -8.77
N LEU A 23 4.99 -3.65 -8.10
CA LEU A 23 4.15 -4.83 -8.07
C LEU A 23 3.08 -4.76 -9.17
N SER A 24 2.67 -5.92 -9.68
CA SER A 24 1.61 -6.00 -10.68
C SER A 24 0.25 -5.89 -10.00
N GLY A 25 -0.58 -4.94 -10.45
CA GLY A 25 -1.99 -4.89 -10.06
C GLY A 25 -2.72 -6.14 -10.56
N GLY A 26 -3.71 -6.62 -9.81
CA GLY A 26 -4.45 -7.85 -10.11
C GLY A 26 -3.76 -9.14 -9.67
N VAL A 27 -2.77 -9.04 -8.77
CA VAL A 27 -2.06 -10.17 -8.18
C VAL A 27 -2.04 -9.99 -6.67
N SER A 28 -2.16 -11.09 -5.93
CA SER A 28 -2.05 -11.07 -4.46
C SER A 28 -0.60 -11.25 -4.01
N TYR A 29 -0.22 -10.55 -2.94
CA TYR A 29 1.13 -10.54 -2.38
C TYR A 29 1.12 -10.66 -0.87
N ASN A 30 2.18 -11.27 -0.35
CA ASN A 30 2.46 -11.35 1.07
C ASN A 30 3.95 -11.06 1.27
N ILE A 31 4.29 -9.82 1.63
CA ILE A 31 5.63 -9.27 1.56
C ILE A 31 6.14 -8.96 2.97
N ASP A 32 7.20 -9.65 3.37
CA ASP A 32 7.94 -9.40 4.61
C ASP A 32 9.12 -8.43 4.33
N CYS A 33 8.94 -7.15 4.66
CA CYS A 33 9.93 -6.11 4.32
C CYS A 33 11.23 -6.30 5.12
N LYS A 34 11.18 -6.91 6.31
CA LYS A 34 12.38 -7.28 7.08
C LYS A 34 13.25 -8.31 6.38
N LYS A 35 12.68 -9.09 5.46
CA LYS A 35 13.40 -10.12 4.69
C LYS A 35 13.84 -9.66 3.32
N GLY A 36 13.52 -8.43 2.91
CA GLY A 36 13.84 -7.96 1.56
C GLY A 36 12.89 -8.50 0.48
N ASP A 37 11.72 -9.04 0.86
CA ASP A 37 10.80 -9.64 -0.11
C ASP A 37 10.40 -8.60 -1.17
N GLN A 38 10.39 -9.00 -2.44
CA GLN A 38 10.12 -8.10 -3.57
C GLN A 38 11.02 -6.84 -3.58
N GLY A 39 12.21 -6.91 -3.01
CA GLY A 39 13.17 -5.79 -2.95
C GLY A 39 12.83 -4.71 -1.91
N PHE A 40 11.83 -4.92 -1.05
CA PHE A 40 11.43 -3.94 -0.04
C PHE A 40 12.46 -3.83 1.08
N SER A 41 12.79 -2.60 1.46
CA SER A 41 13.50 -2.31 2.70
C SER A 41 12.51 -2.11 3.84
N ASN A 42 12.89 -2.56 5.03
CA ASN A 42 12.09 -2.37 6.24
C ASN A 42 12.04 -0.88 6.64
N ASP A 43 10.89 -0.42 7.14
CA ASP A 43 10.72 0.92 7.70
C ASP A 43 10.91 2.09 6.72
N GLU A 44 10.75 1.85 5.41
CA GLU A 44 10.95 2.90 4.40
C GLU A 44 9.61 3.47 3.87
N ALA A 45 8.64 2.62 3.55
CA ALA A 45 7.44 3.05 2.83
C ALA A 45 6.52 3.97 3.66
N ARG A 46 6.05 5.06 3.04
CA ARG A 46 5.09 6.02 3.62
C ARG A 46 3.85 6.24 2.77
N SER A 47 3.97 6.03 1.47
CA SER A 47 2.89 6.29 0.53
C SER A 47 2.92 5.29 -0.62
N LEU A 48 1.86 5.24 -1.42
CA LEU A 48 1.83 4.40 -2.62
C LEU A 48 1.12 5.08 -3.80
N LYS A 49 1.49 4.65 -5.01
CA LYS A 49 0.88 5.03 -6.28
C LYS A 49 0.21 3.81 -6.89
N LEU A 50 -1.05 4.00 -7.30
CA LEU A 50 -1.87 3.01 -7.99
C LEU A 50 -2.05 3.47 -9.43
N GLU A 51 -1.71 2.63 -10.40
CA GLU A 51 -1.86 2.93 -11.82
C GLU A 51 -2.60 1.76 -12.49
N GLY A 52 -3.73 2.00 -13.16
CA GLY A 52 -4.36 0.97 -13.98
C GLY A 52 -4.83 -0.28 -13.22
N ILE A 53 -5.22 -0.17 -11.94
CA ILE A 53 -5.60 -1.32 -11.11
C ILE A 53 -6.85 -1.98 -11.68
N PRO A 54 -6.84 -3.30 -11.96
CA PRO A 54 -7.87 -3.91 -12.79
C PRO A 54 -9.21 -4.16 -12.11
N GLY A 55 -9.29 -4.10 -10.78
CA GLY A 55 -10.50 -4.46 -10.03
C GLY A 55 -10.32 -4.33 -8.53
N ILE A 56 -11.19 -5.00 -7.78
CA ILE A 56 -11.27 -4.89 -6.33
C ILE A 56 -9.98 -5.41 -5.72
N THR A 57 -9.32 -4.57 -4.93
CA THR A 57 -8.03 -4.90 -4.30
C THR A 57 -8.00 -4.35 -2.88
N LEU A 58 -7.59 -5.19 -1.93
CA LEU A 58 -7.36 -4.79 -0.55
C LEU A 58 -5.85 -4.81 -0.28
N ILE A 59 -5.29 -3.64 0.02
CA ILE A 59 -3.89 -3.50 0.43
C ILE A 59 -3.88 -3.20 1.92
N LYS A 60 -3.03 -3.90 2.68
CA LYS A 60 -2.78 -3.61 4.09
C LYS A 60 -1.29 -3.47 4.33
N VAL A 61 -0.93 -2.45 5.09
CA VAL A 61 0.45 -2.17 5.51
C VAL A 61 0.50 -2.14 7.03
N TYR A 62 1.56 -2.70 7.61
CA TYR A 62 1.68 -2.86 9.06
C TYR A 62 3.08 -2.47 9.52
N ASP A 63 3.16 -1.86 10.71
CA ASP A 63 4.42 -1.68 11.45
C ASP A 63 4.97 -3.05 11.89
N SER A 64 4.08 -3.97 12.26
CA SER A 64 4.48 -5.29 12.71
C SER A 64 4.80 -6.26 11.55
N PRO A 65 5.97 -6.95 11.56
CA PRO A 65 6.31 -7.96 10.55
C PRO A 65 5.40 -9.20 10.59
N SER A 66 4.70 -9.43 11.71
CA SER A 66 3.72 -10.51 11.86
C SER A 66 2.29 -10.07 11.50
N ALA A 67 2.12 -8.93 10.82
CA ALA A 67 0.82 -8.35 10.47
C ALA A 67 -0.11 -8.10 11.68
N SER A 68 0.46 -7.78 12.84
CA SER A 68 -0.33 -7.47 14.03
C SER A 68 -1.15 -6.20 13.86
N THR A 69 -2.43 -6.25 14.23
CA THR A 69 -3.32 -5.08 14.31
C THR A 69 -3.31 -4.42 15.69
N ASP A 70 -2.54 -4.97 16.62
CA ASP A 70 -2.29 -4.34 17.92
C ASP A 70 -1.21 -3.25 17.84
N ASP A 71 -0.65 -3.00 16.67
CA ASP A 71 0.26 -1.88 16.41
C ASP A 71 -0.31 -0.95 15.33
N ASP A 72 0.49 0.03 14.87
CA ASP A 72 0.14 0.88 13.75
C ASP A 72 -0.06 0.07 12.44
N TRP A 73 -1.20 0.28 11.76
CA TRP A 73 -1.48 -0.31 10.45
C TRP A 73 -2.46 0.54 9.64
N ALA A 74 -2.49 0.32 8.34
CA ALA A 74 -3.48 0.95 7.46
C ALA A 74 -4.00 -0.04 6.43
N GLN A 75 -5.26 0.15 6.03
CA GLN A 75 -5.85 -0.52 4.88
C GLN A 75 -6.23 0.47 3.80
N ILE A 76 -6.04 0.04 2.55
CA ILE A 76 -6.44 0.75 1.35
C ILE A 76 -7.34 -0.21 0.58
N LEU A 77 -8.64 0.10 0.55
CA LEU A 77 -9.62 -0.64 -0.23
C LEU A 77 -9.87 0.07 -1.55
N ILE A 78 -9.56 -0.61 -2.64
CA ILE A 78 -9.90 -0.22 -4.01
C ILE A 78 -11.18 -0.99 -4.37
N LYS A 79 -12.29 -0.28 -4.57
CA LYS A 79 -13.64 -0.85 -4.74
C LYS A 79 -13.99 -1.24 -6.17
N GLY A 80 -13.15 -0.89 -7.13
CA GLY A 80 -13.33 -1.16 -8.54
C GLY A 80 -12.10 -0.75 -9.35
N PRO A 81 -12.13 -0.91 -10.68
CA PRO A 81 -10.99 -0.60 -11.52
C PRO A 81 -10.55 0.87 -11.38
N ILE A 82 -9.25 1.10 -11.45
CA ILE A 82 -8.64 2.44 -11.56
C ILE A 82 -8.07 2.53 -12.98
N THR A 83 -8.54 3.49 -13.78
CA THR A 83 -8.06 3.69 -15.16
C THR A 83 -6.80 4.53 -15.23
N ASP A 84 -6.72 5.56 -14.37
CA ASP A 84 -5.62 6.52 -14.35
C ASP A 84 -4.67 6.27 -13.16
N THR A 85 -4.15 7.33 -12.56
CA THR A 85 -3.27 7.29 -11.39
C THR A 85 -4.01 7.78 -10.15
N VAL A 86 -3.89 7.04 -9.05
CA VAL A 86 -4.31 7.49 -7.72
C VAL A 86 -3.10 7.41 -6.78
N VAL A 87 -2.86 8.49 -6.03
CA VAL A 87 -1.81 8.53 -5.01
C VAL A 87 -2.45 8.45 -3.63
N VAL A 88 -2.12 7.42 -2.87
CA VAL A 88 -2.37 7.35 -1.44
C VAL A 88 -1.20 8.04 -0.75
N GLY A 89 -1.40 9.29 -0.36
CA GLY A 89 -0.30 10.19 0.01
C GLY A 89 0.37 9.91 1.36
N SER A 90 -0.27 9.15 2.26
CA SER A 90 0.29 8.78 3.56
C SER A 90 -0.48 7.57 4.10
N PHE A 91 0.20 6.70 4.84
CA PHE A 91 -0.44 5.60 5.57
C PHE A 91 -0.92 6.04 6.96
N ASN A 92 -0.53 7.22 7.45
CA ASN A 92 -1.00 7.81 8.71
C ASN A 92 -2.35 8.53 8.63
N SER A 93 -2.88 8.80 7.44
CA SER A 93 -4.10 9.59 7.27
C SER A 93 -5.17 8.84 6.51
N SER A 94 -6.34 8.69 7.14
CA SER A 94 -7.54 8.19 6.47
C SER A 94 -8.00 9.18 5.39
N ALA A 95 -8.45 8.66 4.25
CA ALA A 95 -8.85 9.47 3.11
C ALA A 95 -9.84 8.72 2.21
N ASN A 96 -10.67 9.48 1.48
CA ASN A 96 -11.45 8.98 0.35
C ASN A 96 -10.89 9.64 -0.91
N LEU A 97 -10.39 8.82 -1.83
CA LEU A 97 -9.75 9.25 -3.07
C LEU A 97 -10.54 8.71 -4.26
N ASP A 98 -10.30 9.27 -5.45
CA ASP A 98 -10.94 8.82 -6.69
C ASP A 98 -12.48 8.73 -6.56
N GLY A 99 -13.10 9.81 -6.08
CA GLY A 99 -14.55 9.86 -5.84
C GLY A 99 -15.06 8.85 -4.78
N GLY A 100 -14.18 8.30 -3.95
CA GLY A 100 -14.50 7.28 -2.95
C GLY A 100 -14.35 5.83 -3.43
N ASN A 101 -13.79 5.64 -4.64
CA ASN A 101 -13.40 4.33 -5.16
C ASN A 101 -12.18 3.76 -4.41
N VAL A 102 -11.30 4.62 -3.92
CA VAL A 102 -10.15 4.25 -3.08
C VAL A 102 -10.37 4.81 -1.67
N VAL A 103 -10.45 3.92 -0.68
CA VAL A 103 -10.68 4.28 0.73
C VAL A 103 -9.49 3.86 1.56
N VAL A 104 -8.86 4.84 2.21
CA VAL A 104 -7.75 4.63 3.15
C VAL A 104 -8.30 4.72 4.56
N THR A 105 -8.06 3.70 5.37
CA THR A 105 -8.37 3.69 6.81
C THR A 105 -7.09 3.43 7.58
N SER A 106 -6.64 4.43 8.33
CA SER A 106 -5.44 4.35 9.16
C SER A 106 -5.83 4.06 10.61
N HIS A 107 -5.09 3.16 11.25
CA HIS A 107 -5.23 2.79 12.65
C HIS A 107 -3.90 3.05 13.34
N TYR A 108 -3.84 4.11 14.14
CA TYR A 108 -2.59 4.57 14.73
C TYR A 108 -2.54 4.43 16.25
N ARG A 109 -1.36 4.06 16.75
CA ARG A 109 -0.92 4.19 18.15
C ARG A 109 0.17 5.25 18.26
N ASN A 110 1.23 5.18 17.44
CA ASN A 110 2.34 6.13 17.47
C ASN A 110 2.89 6.52 16.07
N GLY A 111 2.22 6.11 14.99
CA GLY A 111 2.50 6.51 13.62
C GLY A 111 3.23 5.44 12.80
N LEU A 112 2.76 5.23 11.57
CA LEU A 112 3.09 4.16 10.62
C LEU A 112 4.03 4.58 9.48
N ASP A 113 3.95 5.82 9.01
CA ASP A 113 4.78 6.28 7.88
C ASP A 113 6.27 6.08 8.20
N GLY A 114 6.95 5.24 7.40
CA GLY A 114 8.37 4.95 7.58
C GLY A 114 8.61 3.93 8.70
N LYS A 115 7.65 3.03 8.92
CA LYS A 115 7.78 1.87 9.81
C LYS A 115 7.19 0.59 9.21
N VAL A 116 6.81 0.62 7.94
CA VAL A 116 6.14 -0.53 7.30
C VAL A 116 7.10 -1.72 7.26
N SER A 117 6.74 -2.79 8.00
CA SER A 117 7.47 -4.06 8.02
C SER A 117 6.75 -5.19 7.27
N ARG A 118 5.43 -5.05 7.02
CA ARG A 118 4.63 -6.06 6.31
C ARG A 118 3.65 -5.40 5.35
N ILE A 119 3.53 -5.98 4.16
CA ILE A 119 2.55 -5.58 3.15
C ILE A 119 1.77 -6.82 2.71
N LEU A 120 0.45 -6.74 2.80
CA LEU A 120 -0.48 -7.75 2.29
C LEU A 120 -1.30 -7.12 1.17
N ILE A 121 -1.42 -7.80 0.04
CA ILE A 121 -2.24 -7.37 -1.08
C ILE A 121 -3.13 -8.56 -1.46
N ASP A 122 -4.44 -8.37 -1.39
CA ASP A 122 -5.42 -9.35 -1.83
C ASP A 122 -6.16 -8.78 -3.05
N TYR A 123 -5.96 -9.38 -4.22
CA TYR A 123 -6.80 -9.11 -5.38
C TYR A 123 -8.06 -9.97 -5.33
N LEU A 124 -9.23 -9.33 -5.43
CA LEU A 124 -10.53 -9.96 -5.14
C LEU A 124 -11.43 -10.11 -6.37
N GLY A 125 -11.03 -9.59 -7.53
CA GLY A 125 -11.81 -9.60 -8.78
C GLY A 125 -12.05 -8.22 -9.35
#